data_AF-A0A953P1R1-F1
#
_entry.id   AF-A0A953P1R1-F1
#
_cell.length_a   1.000
_cell.length_b   1.000
_cell.length_c   1.000
_cell.angle_alpha   90.00
_cell.angle_beta   90.00
_cell.angle_gamma   90.00
#
_symmetry.space_group_name_H-M   'P 1'
#
loop_
_entity.id
_entity.type
_entity.pdbx_description
1 polymer ?
#
loop_
_entity_poly.entity_id
_entity_poly.type
_entity_poly.pdbx_seq_one_letter_code
_entity_poly.pdbx_strand_id
1 'polypeptide(L)'
;MPEIRFNDHPELTTRLQQTEAQLEELQDCVKTGMVEARVLVEFRLAMKHARQAAAAVQDWLEEQKGGGDPFPVLNKVVAERMKIAVDLLQDVTHDIEGGVIDFDTPGLPEIREATRTLNDRLKRFFRE
;
A
#
# COMPACT_ATOMS: atom_id res chain seq x y z
N MET A 1 24.06 -10.92 4.88
CA MET A 1 23.32 -9.77 4.31
C MET A 1 23.83 -9.57 2.89
N PRO A 2 22.98 -9.35 1.88
CA PRO A 2 23.48 -9.00 0.56
C PRO A 2 24.14 -7.63 0.62
N GLU A 3 25.34 -7.50 0.06
CA GLU A 3 25.98 -6.21 -0.20
C GLU A 3 25.15 -5.46 -1.26
N ILE A 4 24.34 -4.51 -0.82
CA ILE A 4 23.66 -3.57 -1.71
C ILE A 4 24.76 -2.63 -2.22
N ARG A 5 25.18 -2.83 -3.48
CA ARG A 5 26.21 -2.00 -4.11
C ARG A 5 25.74 -0.56 -4.18
N PHE A 6 26.62 0.38 -3.80
CA PHE A 6 26.51 1.79 -4.12
C PHE A 6 26.50 1.93 -5.64
N ASN A 7 25.31 2.05 -6.20
CA ASN A 7 25.16 2.33 -7.61
C ASN A 7 24.30 3.59 -7.69
N ASP A 8 24.91 4.69 -8.12
CA ASP A 8 24.20 5.91 -8.44
C ASP A 8 23.15 5.55 -9.49
N HIS A 9 21.88 5.52 -9.10
CA HIS A 9 20.76 5.27 -9.99
C HIS A 9 19.94 6.57 -10.23
N PRO A 10 20.55 7.68 -10.70
CA PRO A 10 19.80 8.90 -11.00
C PRO A 10 18.71 8.64 -12.03
N GLU A 11 18.96 7.71 -12.97
CA GLU A 11 17.95 7.25 -13.92
C GLU A 11 16.74 6.61 -13.22
N LEU A 12 16.93 5.84 -12.15
CA LEU A 12 15.82 5.21 -11.43
C LEU A 12 14.99 6.25 -10.68
N THR A 13 15.64 7.17 -9.95
CA THR A 13 14.94 8.25 -9.25
C THR A 13 14.13 9.11 -10.22
N THR A 14 14.73 9.51 -11.35
CA THR A 14 14.00 10.27 -12.39
C THR A 14 12.84 9.47 -12.97
N ARG A 15 13.02 8.17 -13.23
CA ARG A 15 11.94 7.31 -13.75
C ARG A 15 10.81 7.09 -12.73
N LEU A 16 11.13 7.00 -11.45
CA LEU A 16 10.14 6.89 -10.38
C LEU A 16 9.30 8.17 -10.29
N GLN A 17 9.94 9.35 -10.31
CA GLN A 17 9.24 10.63 -10.31
C GLN A 17 8.35 10.81 -11.55
N GLN A 18 8.84 10.42 -12.73
CA GLN A 18 8.04 10.43 -13.96
C GLN A 18 6.82 9.50 -13.85
N THR A 19 7.03 8.31 -13.29
CA THR A 19 5.95 7.33 -13.10
C THR A 19 4.92 7.87 -12.10
N GLU A 20 5.35 8.44 -10.97
CA GLU A 20 4.44 9.06 -9.98
C GLU A 20 3.58 10.16 -10.61
N ALA A 21 4.17 11.03 -11.43
CA ALA A 21 3.43 12.07 -12.16
C ALA A 21 2.43 11.49 -13.16
N GLN A 22 2.82 10.45 -13.92
CA GLN A 22 1.91 9.74 -14.82
C GLN A 22 0.76 9.07 -14.06
N LEU A 23 1.05 8.50 -12.89
CA LEU A 23 0.03 7.90 -12.04
C LEU A 23 -0.97 8.95 -11.52
N GLU A 24 -0.50 10.14 -11.17
CA GLU A 24 -1.35 11.28 -10.80
C GLU A 24 -2.22 11.77 -11.95
N GLU A 25 -1.64 11.96 -13.13
CA GLU A 25 -2.39 12.36 -14.33
C GLU A 25 -3.50 11.36 -14.67
N LEU A 26 -3.19 10.06 -14.63
CA LEU A 26 -4.19 9.01 -14.85
C LEU A 26 -5.32 9.06 -13.81
N GLN A 27 -4.99 9.34 -12.55
CA GLN A 27 -5.98 9.49 -11.48
C GLN A 27 -6.94 10.66 -11.75
N ASP A 28 -6.44 11.76 -12.28
CA ASP A 28 -7.23 12.96 -12.60
C ASP A 28 -8.07 12.80 -13.88
N CYS A 29 -7.58 12.00 -14.84
CA CYS A 29 -8.32 11.68 -16.05
C CYS A 29 -9.57 10.84 -15.76
N VAL A 30 -9.51 9.91 -14.80
CA VAL A 30 -10.67 9.08 -14.45
C VAL A 30 -11.57 9.81 -13.45
N LYS A 31 -12.65 10.39 -13.98
CA LYS A 31 -13.62 11.18 -13.21
C LYS A 31 -14.83 10.35 -12.77
N THR A 32 -15.49 10.84 -11.72
CA THR A 32 -16.78 10.32 -11.28
C THR A 32 -17.78 10.34 -12.44
N GLY A 33 -18.48 9.23 -12.65
CA GLY A 33 -19.44 9.05 -13.75
C GLY A 33 -18.85 8.43 -15.03
N MET A 34 -17.53 8.24 -15.13
CA MET A 34 -16.89 7.51 -16.23
C MET A 34 -16.88 5.99 -16.00
N VAL A 35 -16.75 5.58 -14.74
CA VAL A 35 -16.74 4.17 -14.31
C VAL A 35 -17.59 4.04 -13.05
N GLU A 36 -17.96 2.81 -12.71
CA GLU A 36 -18.65 2.49 -11.46
C GLU A 36 -17.82 2.95 -10.25
N ALA A 37 -18.48 3.44 -9.20
CA ALA A 37 -17.83 4.17 -8.11
C ALA A 37 -16.81 3.31 -7.33
N ARG A 38 -17.10 2.03 -7.09
CA ARG A 38 -16.18 1.10 -6.43
C ARG A 38 -14.96 0.84 -7.29
N VAL A 39 -15.14 0.66 -8.60
CA VAL A 39 -14.01 0.55 -9.55
C VAL A 39 -13.12 1.79 -9.51
N LEU A 40 -13.71 2.99 -9.42
CA LEU A 40 -12.97 4.24 -9.29
C LEU A 40 -12.19 4.34 -7.97
N VAL A 41 -12.81 3.92 -6.87
CA VAL A 41 -12.18 3.92 -5.54
C VAL A 41 -11.00 2.95 -5.51
N GLU A 42 -11.20 1.71 -5.98
CA GLU A 42 -10.13 0.71 -6.08
C GLU A 42 -8.96 1.20 -6.93
N PHE A 43 -9.24 1.81 -8.07
CA PHE A 43 -8.20 2.40 -8.91
C PHE A 43 -7.43 3.49 -8.15
N ARG A 44 -8.11 4.43 -7.51
CA ARG A 44 -7.47 5.52 -6.74
C ARG A 44 -6.62 5.00 -5.58
N LEU A 45 -7.09 3.96 -4.89
CA LEU A 45 -6.34 3.30 -3.81
C LEU A 45 -5.06 2.64 -4.33
N ALA A 46 -5.15 1.89 -5.44
CA ALA A 46 -3.99 1.25 -6.06
C ALA A 46 -2.93 2.29 -6.48
N MET A 47 -3.35 3.39 -7.11
CA MET A 47 -2.47 4.46 -7.57
C MET A 47 -1.80 5.18 -6.39
N LYS A 48 -2.56 5.46 -5.32
CA LYS A 48 -2.02 6.02 -4.08
C LYS A 48 -0.94 5.12 -3.48
N HIS A 49 -1.20 3.82 -3.39
CA HIS A 49 -0.24 2.86 -2.84
C HIS A 49 1.02 2.75 -3.71
N ALA A 50 0.89 2.76 -5.04
CA ALA A 50 2.02 2.76 -5.96
C ALA A 50 2.93 3.98 -5.76
N ARG A 51 2.34 5.19 -5.62
CA ARG A 51 3.10 6.42 -5.31
C ARG A 51 3.81 6.34 -3.96
N GLN A 52 3.15 5.82 -2.93
CA GLN A 52 3.76 5.65 -1.60
C GLN A 52 4.96 4.69 -1.64
N ALA A 53 4.85 3.59 -2.39
CA ALA A 53 5.95 2.65 -2.57
C ALA A 53 7.12 3.27 -3.34
N ALA A 54 6.83 4.02 -4.42
CA ALA A 54 7.85 4.71 -5.20
C ALA A 54 8.57 5.79 -4.36
N ALA A 55 7.84 6.57 -3.56
CA ALA A 55 8.42 7.54 -2.63
C ALA A 55 9.33 6.87 -1.59
N ALA A 56 8.94 5.72 -1.04
CA ALA A 56 9.79 4.98 -0.10
C ALA A 56 11.11 4.50 -0.74
N VAL A 57 11.09 4.15 -2.03
CA VAL A 57 12.32 3.82 -2.77
C VAL A 57 13.18 5.08 -2.98
N GLN A 58 12.57 6.22 -3.30
CA GLN A 58 13.29 7.50 -3.43
C GLN A 58 13.96 7.88 -2.11
N ASP A 59 13.22 7.91 -0.99
CA ASP A 59 13.74 8.17 0.36
C ASP A 59 14.95 7.26 0.67
N TRP A 60 14.83 5.97 0.36
CA TRP A 60 15.90 5.00 0.60
C TRP A 60 17.16 5.32 -0.21
N LEU A 61 17.02 5.65 -1.49
CA LEU A 61 18.14 5.97 -2.37
C LEU A 61 18.80 7.30 -1.98
N GLU A 62 18.01 8.30 -1.56
CA GLU A 62 18.51 9.59 -1.12
C GLU A 62 19.34 9.48 0.16
N GLU A 63 18.88 8.72 1.16
CA GLU A 63 19.64 8.44 2.38
C GLU A 63 20.97 7.74 2.05
N GLN A 64 20.96 6.73 1.17
CA GLN A 64 22.19 6.07 0.75
C GLN A 64 23.17 7.01 0.03
N LYS A 65 22.67 7.88 -0.84
CA LYS A 65 23.48 8.84 -1.60
C LYS A 65 24.09 9.91 -0.70
N GLY A 66 23.36 10.35 0.32
CA GLY A 66 23.84 11.31 1.32
C GLY A 66 24.83 10.74 2.33
N GLY A 67 25.09 9.42 2.28
CA GLY A 67 25.87 8.71 3.32
C GLY A 67 25.12 8.57 4.64
N GLY A 68 23.80 8.77 4.64
CA GLY A 68 22.90 8.59 5.77
C GLY A 68 22.52 7.13 6.00
N ASP A 69 21.73 6.90 7.05
CA ASP A 69 21.19 5.58 7.38
C ASP A 69 19.80 5.42 6.72
N PRO A 70 19.62 4.50 5.74
CA PRO A 70 18.33 4.30 5.08
C PRO A 70 17.34 3.44 5.89
N PHE A 71 17.76 2.75 6.95
CA PHE A 71 16.90 1.85 7.72
C PHE A 71 15.66 2.50 8.38
N PRO A 72 15.68 3.77 8.82
CA PRO A 72 14.48 4.47 9.30
C PRO A 72 13.32 4.52 8.29
N VAL A 73 13.59 4.44 6.97
CA VAL A 73 12.54 4.35 5.93
C VAL A 73 11.66 3.12 6.14
N LEU A 74 12.21 2.02 6.65
CA LEU A 74 11.44 0.80 6.92
C LEU A 74 10.33 1.02 7.95
N ASN A 75 10.54 1.91 8.93
CA ASN A 75 9.50 2.24 9.91
C ASN A 75 8.32 2.95 9.24
N LYS A 76 8.60 3.85 8.28
CA LYS A 76 7.55 4.52 7.49
C LYS A 76 6.77 3.50 6.65
N VAL A 77 7.47 2.58 5.99
CA VAL A 77 6.86 1.51 5.18
C VAL A 77 5.96 0.61 6.03
N VAL A 78 6.39 0.23 7.23
CA VAL A 78 5.57 -0.59 8.15
C VAL A 78 4.35 0.19 8.65
N ALA A 79 4.50 1.47 9.01
CA ALA A 79 3.38 2.30 9.45
C ALA A 79 2.32 2.47 8.36
N GLU A 80 2.74 2.72 7.12
CA GLU A 80 1.80 2.83 6.00
C GLU A 80 1.13 1.49 5.69
N ARG A 81 1.86 0.37 5.74
CA ARG A 81 1.28 -0.96 5.59
C ARG A 81 0.18 -1.22 6.64
N MET A 82 0.39 -0.82 7.88
CA MET A 82 -0.63 -0.94 8.93
C MET A 82 -1.86 -0.10 8.62
N LYS A 83 -1.68 1.12 8.12
CA LYS A 83 -2.79 1.99 7.71
C LYS A 83 -3.59 1.38 6.56
N ILE A 84 -2.91 0.94 5.50
CA ILE A 84 -3.56 0.26 4.35
C ILE A 84 -4.32 -0.98 4.80
N ALA A 85 -3.74 -1.78 5.70
CA ALA A 85 -4.41 -2.97 6.22
C ALA A 85 -5.68 -2.63 7.01
N VAL A 86 -5.66 -1.56 7.81
CA VAL A 86 -6.85 -1.09 8.53
C VAL A 86 -7.92 -0.61 7.56
N ASP A 87 -7.56 0.23 6.60
CA ASP A 87 -8.49 0.77 5.59
C ASP A 87 -9.15 -0.38 4.80
N LEU A 88 -8.36 -1.34 4.31
CA LEU A 88 -8.89 -2.50 3.56
C LEU A 88 -9.81 -3.39 4.40
N LEU A 89 -9.50 -3.63 5.67
CA LEU A 89 -10.37 -4.41 6.55
C LEU A 89 -11.68 -3.67 6.85
N GLN A 90 -11.66 -2.35 6.92
CA GLN A 90 -12.88 -1.54 7.07
C GLN A 90 -13.75 -1.62 5.81
N ASP A 91 -13.15 -1.52 4.62
CA ASP A 91 -13.87 -1.65 3.35
C ASP A 91 -14.52 -3.03 3.21
N VAL A 92 -13.77 -4.11 3.48
CA VAL A 92 -14.31 -5.48 3.47
C VAL A 92 -15.44 -5.65 4.50
N THR A 93 -15.33 -5.02 5.67
CA THR A 93 -16.39 -5.06 6.69
C THR A 93 -17.65 -4.35 6.17
N HIS A 94 -17.50 -3.18 5.56
CA HIS A 94 -18.60 -2.43 4.98
C HIS A 94 -19.29 -3.21 3.85
N ASP A 95 -18.53 -3.90 3.00
CA ASP A 95 -19.06 -4.72 1.93
C ASP A 95 -19.85 -5.94 2.43
N ILE A 96 -19.43 -6.54 3.56
CA ILE A 96 -20.20 -7.59 4.25
C ILE A 96 -21.51 -7.03 4.80
N GLU A 97 -21.45 -5.90 5.51
CA GLU A 97 -22.64 -5.27 6.11
C GLU A 97 -23.64 -4.77 5.05
N GLY A 98 -23.12 -4.32 3.90
CA GLY A 98 -23.91 -3.88 2.75
C GLY A 98 -24.45 -5.01 1.87
N GLY A 99 -24.08 -6.27 2.14
CA GLY A 99 -24.48 -7.44 1.35
C GLY A 99 -23.84 -7.51 -0.05
N VAL A 100 -22.73 -6.78 -0.26
CA VAL A 100 -21.91 -6.89 -1.47
C VAL A 100 -21.12 -8.20 -1.47
N ILE A 101 -20.62 -8.58 -0.28
CA ILE A 101 -20.01 -9.89 -0.03
C ILE A 101 -21.06 -10.81 0.56
N ASP A 102 -21.29 -11.94 -0.09
CA ASP A 102 -22.21 -13.00 0.33
C ASP A 102 -21.49 -14.34 0.49
N PHE A 103 -22.25 -15.39 0.85
CA PHE A 103 -21.70 -16.73 1.10
C PHE A 103 -20.99 -17.37 -0.10
N ASP A 104 -21.30 -16.92 -1.32
CA ASP A 104 -20.72 -17.45 -2.56
C ASP A 104 -19.51 -16.62 -3.02
N THR A 105 -19.21 -15.52 -2.33
CA THR A 105 -18.08 -14.65 -2.65
C THR A 105 -16.75 -15.38 -2.41
N PRO A 106 -15.92 -15.57 -3.45
CA PRO A 106 -14.62 -16.21 -3.30
C PRO A 106 -13.70 -15.45 -2.33
N GLY A 107 -12.94 -16.18 -1.51
CA GLY A 107 -12.00 -15.59 -0.55
C GLY A 107 -12.49 -15.50 0.89
N LEU A 108 -13.78 -15.82 1.17
CA LEU A 108 -14.35 -15.79 2.51
C LEU A 108 -13.63 -16.72 3.52
N PRO A 109 -13.30 -17.98 3.19
CA PRO A 109 -12.50 -18.81 4.08
C PRO A 109 -11.12 -18.21 4.35
N GLU A 110 -10.45 -17.70 3.32
CA GLU A 110 -9.08 -17.18 3.39
C GLU A 110 -9.01 -15.92 4.26
N ILE A 111 -9.95 -14.98 4.10
CA ILE A 111 -9.97 -13.76 4.91
C ILE A 111 -10.28 -14.07 6.39
N ARG A 112 -11.14 -15.07 6.66
CA ARG A 112 -11.42 -15.53 8.02
C ARG A 112 -10.18 -16.13 8.68
N GLU A 113 -9.43 -16.96 7.96
CA GLU A 113 -8.19 -17.55 8.47
C GLU A 113 -7.11 -16.50 8.71
N ALA A 114 -6.95 -15.56 7.77
CA ALA A 114 -5.98 -14.48 7.85
C ALA A 114 -6.26 -13.54 9.03
N THR A 115 -7.52 -13.12 9.22
CA THR A 115 -7.93 -12.24 10.32
C THR A 115 -7.79 -12.91 11.68
N ARG A 116 -8.14 -14.19 11.80
CA ARG A 116 -7.92 -14.98 13.03
C ARG A 116 -6.44 -15.06 13.38
N THR A 117 -5.60 -15.41 12.40
CA THR A 117 -4.15 -15.49 12.59
C THR A 117 -3.57 -14.14 13.01
N LEU A 118 -3.99 -13.04 12.36
CA LEU A 118 -3.57 -11.70 12.69
C LEU A 118 -3.97 -11.32 14.12
N ASN A 119 -5.24 -11.56 14.50
CA ASN A 119 -5.74 -11.29 15.84
C ASN A 119 -4.93 -12.03 16.92
N ASP A 120 -4.67 -13.32 16.72
CA ASP A 120 -3.87 -14.12 17.66
C ASP A 120 -2.43 -13.60 17.80
N ARG A 121 -1.84 -13.05 16.73
CA ARG A 121 -0.52 -12.42 16.78
C ARG A 121 -0.56 -11.04 17.42
N LEU A 122 -1.67 -10.31 17.30
CA LEU A 122 -1.84 -8.98 17.89
C LEU A 122 -2.02 -9.02 19.41
N LYS A 123 -2.60 -10.10 19.96
CA LYS A 123 -2.72 -10.31 21.42
C LYS A 123 -1.42 -10.14 22.21
N ARG A 124 -0.25 -10.31 21.60
CA ARG A 124 1.04 -10.06 22.29
C ARG A 124 1.31 -8.58 22.60
N PHE A 125 0.64 -7.67 21.90
CA PHE A 125 0.81 -6.22 22.04
C PHE A 125 -0.24 -5.59 22.95
N PHE A 126 -1.37 -6.26 23.15
CA PHE A 126 -2.45 -5.81 24.01
C PHE A 126 -2.53 -6.78 25.20
N ARG A 127 -2.20 -6.31 26.41
CA ARG A 127 -2.44 -7.12 27.61
C ARG A 127 -3.95 -7.23 27.78
N GLU A 128 -4.51 -8.40 27.49
CA GLU A 128 -5.82 -8.81 27.98
C GLU A 128 -5.68 -9.44 29.37
#